data_AF-A0A967LML5-F1
#
_entry.id   AF-A0A967LML5-F1
#
_cell.length_a   1.000
_cell.length_b   1.000
_cell.length_c   1.000
_cell.angle_alpha   90.00
_cell.angle_beta   90.00
_cell.angle_gamma   90.00
#
_symmetry.space_group_name_H-M   'P 1'
#
loop_
_entity.id
_entity.type
_entity.pdbx_description
1 polymer ?
#
loop_
_entity_poly.entity_id
_entity_poly.type
_entity_poly.pdbx_seq_one_letter_code
_entity_poly.pdbx_strand_id
1 'polypeptide(L)'
;MSWYFVNVTVHVFAAILWLGGMFFLAAVGAPVLRRIEDEALRRDLFGTLGQQFRRVGWAAIWVLLLTGGLNLWFRGMLSWTVLGSGGFWQTPYGVALAWKLGAVAVMLAVQAVHDFLVGPASSSSAPGSPASARLRRRAALL
;
A
#
# COMPACT_ATOMS: atom_id res chain seq x y z
N MET A 1 -20.40 -14.27 -16.87
CA MET A 1 -19.05 -14.40 -16.28
C MET A 1 -19.14 -15.29 -15.06
N SER A 2 -18.15 -16.16 -14.81
CA SER A 2 -18.09 -16.86 -13.52
C SER A 2 -17.76 -15.86 -12.39
N TRP A 3 -18.29 -16.10 -11.18
CA TRP A 3 -18.01 -15.29 -9.99
C TRP A 3 -16.51 -15.13 -9.72
N TYR A 4 -15.72 -16.13 -10.11
CA TYR A 4 -14.26 -16.08 -10.06
C TYR A 4 -13.69 -14.90 -10.86
N PHE A 5 -14.09 -14.73 -12.12
CA PHE A 5 -13.55 -13.65 -12.96
C PHE A 5 -13.94 -12.28 -12.42
N VAL A 6 -15.16 -12.12 -11.90
CA VAL A 6 -15.58 -10.87 -11.25
C VAL A 6 -14.68 -10.56 -10.05
N ASN A 7 -14.41 -11.54 -9.19
CA ASN A 7 -13.51 -11.37 -8.05
C ASN A 7 -12.08 -11.01 -8.47
N VAL A 8 -11.54 -11.68 -9.49
CA VAL A 8 -10.20 -11.36 -10.04
C VAL A 8 -10.16 -9.95 -10.59
N THR A 9 -11.19 -9.54 -11.34
CA THR A 9 -11.29 -8.19 -11.90
C THR A 9 -11.29 -7.14 -10.77
N VAL A 10 -12.10 -7.31 -9.74
CA VAL A 10 -12.11 -6.42 -8.57
C VAL A 10 -10.75 -6.39 -7.87
N HIS A 11 -10.11 -7.55 -7.67
CA HIS A 11 -8.78 -7.63 -7.07
C HIS A 11 -7.74 -6.83 -7.87
N VAL A 12 -7.74 -6.97 -9.20
CA VAL A 12 -6.80 -6.27 -10.07
C VAL A 12 -7.08 -4.76 -10.08
N PHE A 13 -8.34 -4.33 -10.13
CA PHE A 13 -8.67 -2.91 -10.04
C PHE A 13 -8.26 -2.29 -8.70
N ALA A 14 -8.43 -3.01 -7.59
CA ALA A 14 -7.95 -2.57 -6.29
C ALA A 14 -6.41 -2.45 -6.27
N ALA A 15 -5.69 -3.39 -6.89
CA ALA A 15 -4.23 -3.34 -7.02
C ALA A 15 -3.78 -2.14 -7.86
N ILE A 16 -4.46 -1.87 -8.98
CA ILE A 16 -4.18 -0.71 -9.84
C ILE A 16 -4.43 0.60 -9.09
N LEU A 17 -5.55 0.70 -8.37
CA LEU A 17 -5.86 1.90 -7.59
C LEU A 17 -4.81 2.15 -6.51
N TRP A 18 -4.44 1.10 -5.77
CA TRP A 18 -3.48 1.19 -4.68
C TRP A 18 -2.07 1.52 -5.17
N LEU A 19 -1.52 0.67 -6.05
CA LEU A 19 -0.15 0.80 -6.54
C LEU A 19 -0.03 1.98 -7.52
N GLY A 20 -0.98 2.14 -8.44
CA GLY A 20 -1.01 3.25 -9.39
C GLY A 20 -1.18 4.60 -8.69
N GLY A 21 -1.97 4.66 -7.62
CA GLY A 21 -2.11 5.87 -6.80
C GLY A 21 -0.81 6.26 -6.09
N MET A 22 -0.07 5.29 -5.55
CA MET A 22 1.26 5.55 -4.97
C MET A 22 2.23 6.11 -6.02
N PHE A 23 2.31 5.47 -7.18
CA PHE A 23 3.14 5.94 -8.29
C PHE A 23 2.75 7.33 -8.75
N PHE A 24 1.45 7.60 -8.90
CA PHE A 24 0.96 8.92 -9.28
C PHE A 24 1.36 9.99 -8.26
N LEU A 25 1.18 9.73 -6.96
CA LEU A 25 1.56 10.69 -5.93
C LEU A 25 3.07 10.92 -5.88
N ALA A 26 3.89 9.88 -6.04
CA ALA A 26 5.34 10.01 -6.03
C ALA A 26 5.88 10.71 -7.29
N ALA A 27 5.39 10.33 -8.47
CA ALA A 27 5.91 10.78 -9.76
C ALA A 27 5.29 12.10 -10.25
N VAL A 28 4.05 12.39 -9.86
CA VAL A 28 3.29 13.57 -10.36
C VAL A 28 2.86 14.47 -9.21
N GLY A 29 2.13 13.93 -8.23
CA GLY A 29 1.54 14.72 -7.15
C GLY A 29 2.57 15.51 -6.34
N ALA A 30 3.58 14.84 -5.80
CA ALA A 30 4.61 15.46 -4.99
C ALA A 30 5.48 16.46 -5.77
N PRO A 31 5.95 16.16 -7.00
CA PRO A 31 6.64 17.16 -7.82
C PRO A 31 5.81 18.41 -8.13
N VAL A 32 4.51 18.26 -8.42
CA VAL A 32 3.62 19.41 -8.67
C VAL A 32 3.45 20.26 -7.43
N LEU A 33 3.15 19.64 -6.28
CA LEU A 33 2.97 20.37 -5.01
C LEU A 33 4.26 21.07 -4.54
N ARG A 34 5.43 20.51 -4.83
CA ARG A 34 6.74 21.13 -4.51
C ARG A 34 6.99 22.45 -5.24
N ARG A 35 6.28 22.74 -6.34
CA ARG A 35 6.42 24.00 -7.10
C ARG A 35 5.63 25.16 -6.51
N ILE A 36 4.75 24.91 -5.53
CA ILE A 36 3.98 25.95 -4.86
C ILE A 36 4.93 26.75 -3.94
N GLU A 37 5.00 28.06 -4.14
CA GLU A 37 5.89 28.97 -3.38
C GLU A 37 5.41 29.18 -1.94
N ASP A 38 4.09 29.33 -1.74
CA ASP A 38 3.50 29.45 -0.41
C ASP A 38 3.67 28.15 0.38
N GLU A 39 4.52 28.19 1.40
CA GLU A 39 4.83 27.06 2.27
C GLU A 39 3.61 26.57 3.04
N ALA A 40 2.73 27.47 3.48
CA ALA A 40 1.55 27.10 4.28
C ALA A 40 0.55 26.34 3.41
N LEU A 41 0.23 26.89 2.24
CA LEU A 41 -0.63 26.24 1.25
C LEU A 41 -0.06 24.89 0.78
N ARG A 42 1.24 24.85 0.49
CA ARG A 42 1.93 23.61 0.09
C ARG A 42 1.77 22.51 1.13
N ARG A 43 2.00 22.82 2.42
CA ARG A 43 1.87 21.85 3.51
C ARG A 43 0.44 21.36 3.69
N ASP A 44 -0.53 22.27 3.64
CA ASP A 44 -1.94 21.93 3.76
C ASP A 44 -2.38 20.97 2.65
N LEU A 45 -2.01 21.25 1.41
CA LEU A 45 -2.32 20.38 0.27
C LEU A 45 -1.63 19.02 0.36
N PHE A 46 -0.34 18.96 0.75
CA PHE A 46 0.33 17.69 1.01
C PHE A 46 -0.37 16.88 2.10
N GLY A 47 -0.77 17.53 3.19
CA GLY A 47 -1.47 16.91 4.31
C GLY A 47 -2.84 16.37 3.90
N THR A 48 -3.66 17.20 3.25
CA THR A 48 -5.01 16.84 2.82
C THR A 48 -4.99 15.73 1.75
N LEU A 49 -4.11 15.84 0.75
CA LEU A 49 -3.94 14.82 -0.28
C LEU A 49 -3.45 13.50 0.30
N GLY A 50 -2.45 13.55 1.19
CA GLY A 50 -1.90 12.38 1.86
C GLY A 50 -2.93 11.67 2.76
N GLN A 51 -3.71 12.43 3.52
CA GLN A 51 -4.78 11.88 4.37
C GLN A 51 -5.88 11.20 3.55
N GLN A 52 -6.28 11.83 2.44
CA GLN A 52 -7.28 11.25 1.54
C GLN A 52 -6.74 9.99 0.88
N PHE A 53 -5.50 10.01 0.39
CA PHE A 53 -4.87 8.83 -0.20
C PHE A 53 -4.72 7.70 0.81
N ARG A 54 -4.34 7.99 2.06
CA ARG A 54 -4.29 6.97 3.12
C ARG A 54 -5.63 6.26 3.27
N ARG A 55 -6.75 6.99 3.35
CA ARG A 55 -8.10 6.37 3.45
C ARG A 55 -8.40 5.46 2.26
N VAL A 56 -8.17 5.95 1.04
CA VAL A 56 -8.43 5.19 -0.19
C VAL A 56 -7.50 3.98 -0.31
N GLY A 57 -6.21 4.15 0.01
CA GLY A 57 -5.20 3.10 -0.04
C GLY A 57 -5.52 1.96 0.94
N TRP A 58 -5.87 2.27 2.19
CA TRP A 58 -6.28 1.25 3.16
C TRP A 58 -7.59 0.55 2.77
N ALA A 59 -8.56 1.27 2.18
CA ALA A 59 -9.75 0.64 1.63
C ALA A 59 -9.40 -0.34 0.49
N ALA A 60 -8.51 0.05 -0.42
CA ALA A 60 -8.04 -0.81 -1.50
C ALA A 60 -7.29 -2.06 -0.97
N ILE A 61 -6.46 -1.89 0.08
CA ILE A 61 -5.80 -3.01 0.77
C ILE A 61 -6.83 -4.00 1.34
N TRP A 62 -7.87 -3.51 2.02
CA TRP A 62 -8.92 -4.39 2.55
C TRP A 62 -9.59 -5.19 1.43
N VAL A 63 -9.90 -4.54 0.30
CA VAL A 63 -10.44 -5.22 -0.88
C VAL A 63 -9.46 -6.27 -1.41
N LEU A 64 -8.17 -5.96 -1.49
CA LEU A 64 -7.13 -6.89 -1.94
C LEU A 64 -7.01 -8.13 -1.05
N LEU A 65 -7.04 -7.96 0.27
CA LEU A 65 -6.96 -9.06 1.23
C LEU A 65 -8.19 -9.98 1.13
N LEU A 66 -9.39 -9.39 1.09
CA LEU A 66 -10.65 -10.15 0.96
C LEU A 66 -10.70 -10.91 -0.36
N THR A 67 -10.50 -10.20 -1.48
CA THR A 67 -10.55 -10.81 -2.82
C THR A 67 -9.39 -11.77 -3.08
N GLY A 68 -8.23 -11.57 -2.45
CA GLY A 68 -7.10 -12.49 -2.44
C GLY A 68 -7.43 -13.81 -1.75
N GLY A 69 -8.08 -13.75 -0.58
CA GLY A 69 -8.62 -14.93 0.10
C GLY A 69 -9.66 -15.66 -0.74
N LEU A 70 -10.60 -14.92 -1.35
CA LEU A 70 -11.60 -15.49 -2.26
C LEU A 70 -10.96 -16.15 -3.49
N ASN A 71 -9.88 -15.59 -4.03
CA ASN A 71 -9.13 -16.22 -5.13
C ASN A 71 -8.57 -17.58 -4.73
N LEU A 72 -8.02 -17.71 -3.52
CA LEU A 72 -7.56 -19.00 -2.98
C LEU A 72 -8.73 -19.96 -2.76
N TRP A 73 -9.87 -19.46 -2.28
CA TRP A 73 -11.07 -20.25 -2.06
C TRP A 73 -11.65 -20.81 -3.36
N PHE A 74 -11.83 -19.97 -4.40
CA PHE A 74 -12.29 -20.41 -5.72
C PHE A 74 -11.35 -21.42 -6.38
N ARG A 75 -10.06 -21.40 -6.03
CA ARG A 75 -9.04 -22.35 -6.52
C ARG A 75 -8.96 -23.63 -5.67
N GLY A 76 -9.77 -23.77 -4.62
CA GLY A 76 -9.76 -24.92 -3.69
C GLY A 76 -8.53 -24.97 -2.78
N MET A 77 -7.80 -23.86 -2.67
CA MET A 77 -6.53 -23.78 -1.94
C MET A 77 -6.67 -23.18 -0.55
N LEU A 78 -7.78 -22.49 -0.27
CA LEU A 78 -8.08 -21.96 1.06
C LEU A 78 -8.58 -23.07 2.00
N SER A 79 -7.67 -23.99 2.34
CA SER A 79 -7.90 -25.09 3.27
C SER A 79 -6.69 -25.28 4.17
N TRP A 80 -6.93 -25.60 5.43
CA TRP A 80 -5.88 -25.90 6.40
C TRP A 80 -5.06 -27.13 6.03
N THR A 81 -5.68 -28.10 5.35
CA THR A 81 -4.98 -29.30 4.85
C THR A 81 -3.97 -28.97 3.76
N VAL A 82 -4.26 -27.97 2.92
CA VAL A 82 -3.38 -27.55 1.81
C VAL A 82 -2.31 -26.60 2.33
N LEU A 83 -2.73 -25.49 2.95
CA LEU A 83 -1.82 -24.43 3.41
C LEU A 83 -0.97 -24.85 4.62
N GLY A 84 -1.41 -25.83 5.41
CA GLY A 84 -0.62 -26.42 6.49
C GLY A 84 0.38 -27.47 6.03
N SER A 85 0.30 -27.92 4.77
CA SER A 85 1.19 -28.97 4.26
C SER A 85 2.53 -28.39 3.79
N GLY A 86 3.63 -28.90 4.32
CA GLY A 86 4.97 -28.53 3.84
C GLY A 86 5.21 -28.90 2.37
N GLY A 87 4.53 -29.94 1.87
CA GLY A 87 4.62 -30.36 0.47
C GLY A 87 4.02 -29.34 -0.49
N PHE A 88 2.91 -28.68 -0.14
CA PHE A 88 2.31 -27.64 -0.98
C PHE A 88 3.29 -26.48 -1.22
N TRP A 89 3.99 -26.03 -0.17
CA TRP A 89 4.94 -24.92 -0.25
C TRP A 89 6.23 -25.25 -1.02
N GLN A 90 6.47 -26.52 -1.33
CA GLN A 90 7.56 -26.96 -2.22
C GLN A 90 7.13 -27.01 -3.69
N THR A 91 5.83 -26.94 -3.99
CA THR A 91 5.35 -26.87 -5.38
C THR A 91 5.65 -25.50 -6.00
N PRO A 92 5.80 -25.39 -7.33
CA PRO A 92 5.99 -24.10 -7.99
C PRO A 92 4.88 -23.09 -7.67
N TYR A 93 3.63 -23.55 -7.52
CA TYR A 93 2.51 -22.72 -7.14
C TYR A 93 2.65 -22.18 -5.71
N GLY A 94 2.96 -23.06 -4.75
CA GLY A 94 3.15 -22.69 -3.35
C GLY A 94 4.31 -21.70 -3.17
N VAL A 95 5.43 -21.93 -3.85
CA VAL A 95 6.58 -21.00 -3.85
C VAL A 95 6.20 -19.63 -4.41
N ALA A 96 5.50 -19.58 -5.54
CA ALA A 96 5.04 -18.32 -6.12
C ALA A 96 4.07 -17.58 -5.20
N LEU A 97 3.14 -18.32 -4.56
CA LEU A 97 2.23 -17.76 -3.58
C LEU A 97 2.97 -17.21 -2.36
N ALA A 98 3.97 -17.93 -1.84
CA ALA A 98 4.78 -17.50 -0.71
C ALA A 98 5.50 -16.18 -1.01
N TRP A 99 6.15 -16.08 -2.17
CA TRP A 99 6.80 -14.83 -2.61
C TRP A 99 5.80 -13.69 -2.75
N LYS A 100 4.63 -13.94 -3.33
CA LYS A 100 3.58 -12.94 -3.46
C LYS A 100 3.11 -12.44 -2.09
N LEU A 101 2.82 -13.35 -1.15
CA LEU A 101 2.36 -12.99 0.19
C LEU A 101 3.45 -12.28 0.99
N GLY A 102 4.71 -12.73 0.89
CA GLY A 102 5.86 -12.07 1.50
C GLY A 102 6.05 -10.64 0.98
N ALA A 103 5.99 -10.45 -0.35
CA ALA A 103 6.08 -9.13 -0.96
C ALA A 103 4.95 -8.20 -0.49
N VAL A 104 3.69 -8.68 -0.50
CA VAL A 104 2.55 -7.90 0.00
C VAL A 104 2.71 -7.57 1.48
N ALA A 105 3.15 -8.51 2.31
CA ALA A 105 3.37 -8.27 3.73
C ALA A 105 4.44 -7.19 3.98
N VAL A 106 5.56 -7.24 3.26
CA VAL A 106 6.61 -6.20 3.32
C VAL A 106 6.05 -4.85 2.88
N MET A 107 5.34 -4.79 1.75
CA MET A 107 4.74 -3.55 1.25
C MET A 107 3.75 -2.95 2.26
N LEU A 108 2.90 -3.78 2.88
CA LEU A 108 1.96 -3.35 3.92
C LEU A 108 2.68 -2.85 5.17
N ALA A 109 3.75 -3.50 5.59
CA ALA A 109 4.55 -3.06 6.72
C ALA A 109 5.20 -1.69 6.46
N VAL A 110 5.84 -1.53 5.28
CA VAL A 110 6.44 -0.25 4.87
C VAL A 110 5.37 0.84 4.82
N GLN A 111 4.23 0.58 4.20
CA GLN A 111 3.15 1.55 4.13
C GLN A 111 2.59 1.91 5.52
N ALA A 112 2.36 0.92 6.39
CA ALA A 112 1.87 1.19 7.74
C ALA A 112 2.86 2.06 8.54
N VAL A 113 4.16 1.77 8.42
CA VAL A 113 5.20 2.60 9.03
C VAL A 113 5.18 4.02 8.45
N HIS A 114 5.08 4.16 7.14
CA HIS A 114 4.99 5.46 6.48
C HIS A 114 3.75 6.25 6.94
N ASP A 115 2.57 5.63 6.93
CA ASP A 115 1.27 6.28 7.15
C ASP A 115 0.99 6.64 8.61
N PHE A 116 1.49 5.84 9.56
CA PHE A 116 1.17 5.97 10.99
C PHE A 116 2.34 6.43 11.87
N LEU A 117 3.59 6.22 11.45
CA LEU A 117 4.76 6.69 12.22
C LEU A 117 5.37 7.94 11.58
N VAL A 118 5.69 7.87 10.29
CA VAL A 118 6.43 8.93 9.60
C VAL A 118 5.53 10.12 9.28
N GLY A 119 4.31 9.87 8.81
CA GLY A 119 3.31 10.91 8.52
C GLY A 119 3.02 11.82 9.72
N PRO A 120 2.57 11.28 10.87
CA PRO A 120 2.28 12.07 12.07
C PRO A 120 3.51 12.81 12.63
N ALA A 121 4.69 12.19 12.62
CA ALA A 121 5.93 12.80 13.09
C ALA A 121 6.36 14.00 12.21
N SER A 122 6.07 13.96 10.91
CA SER A 122 6.35 15.06 9.99
C SER A 122 5.42 16.26 10.20
N SER A 123 4.16 16.02 10.60
CA SER A 123 3.18 17.07 10.89
C SER A 123 3.33 17.72 12.27
N SER A 124 3.89 17.00 13.25
CA SER A 124 4.06 17.52 14.63
C SER A 124 5.39 18.26 14.85
N SER A 125 6.31 18.20 13.89
CA SER A 125 7.63 18.83 14.01
C SER A 125 7.57 20.32 13.67
N ALA A 126 8.12 21.16 14.55
CA ALA A 126 8.22 22.60 14.32
C ALA A 126 8.89 22.93 12.96
N PRO A 127 8.30 23.83 12.16
CA PRO A 127 8.85 24.26 10.87
C PRO A 127 10.30 24.71 11.01
N GLY A 128 11.22 24.14 10.23
CA GLY A 128 12.63 24.57 10.19
C GLY A 128 13.57 23.88 11.18
N SER A 129 13.09 22.99 12.05
CA SER A 129 13.97 22.23 12.96
C SER A 129 14.83 21.19 12.21
N PRO A 130 16.07 20.89 12.66
CA PRO A 130 16.91 19.81 12.12
C PRO A 130 16.23 18.43 12.18
N ALA A 131 15.31 18.23 13.13
CA ALA A 131 14.48 17.04 13.25
C ALA A 131 13.48 16.92 12.08
N SER A 132 12.83 18.02 11.69
CA SER A 132 11.91 18.05 10.53
C SER A 132 12.61 17.69 9.21
N ALA A 133 13.87 18.12 9.03
CA ALA A 133 14.65 17.80 7.85
C ALA A 133 15.04 16.31 7.78
N ARG A 134 15.33 15.68 8.92
CA ARG A 134 15.68 14.26 9.02
C ARG A 134 14.47 13.36 8.76
N LEU A 135 13.31 13.74 9.30
CA LEU A 135 12.04 13.03 9.07
C LEU A 135 11.59 13.13 7.62
N ARG A 136 11.72 14.31 6.98
CA ARG A 136 11.45 14.47 5.53
C ARG A 136 12.34 13.59 4.65
N ARG A 137 13.63 13.44 5.00
CA ARG A 137 14.54 12.54 4.27
C ARG A 137 14.15 11.07 4.45
N ARG A 138 13.75 10.65 5.65
CA ARG A 138 13.27 9.28 5.91
C ARG A 138 11.95 8.97 5.20
N ALA A 139 11.02 9.94 5.16
CA ALA A 139 9.76 9.83 4.42
C ALA A 139 9.94 9.75 2.90
N ALA A 140 11.08 10.25 2.38
CA ALA A 140 11.39 10.14 0.96
C ALA A 140 12.07 8.81 0.58
N LEU A 141 12.53 8.03 1.58
CA LEU A 141 13.27 6.78 1.39
C LEU A 141 12.43 5.53 1.69
N LEU A 142 11.32 5.69 2.41
CA LEU A 142 10.35 4.65 2.79
C LEU A 142 9.06 4.89 2.00
#